data_AF-A0A5F2G7X3-F1
#
_entry.id   AF-A0A5F2G7X3-F1
#
_cell.length_a   1.000
_cell.length_b   1.000
_cell.length_c   1.000
_cell.angle_alpha   90.00
_cell.angle_beta   90.00
_cell.angle_gamma   90.00
#
_symmetry.space_group_name_H-M   'P 1'
#
loop_
_entity.id
_entity.type
_entity.pdbx_description
1 polymer ?
#
loop_
_entity_poly.entity_id
_entity_poly.type
_entity_poly.pdbx_seq_one_letter_code
_entity_poly.pdbx_strand_id
1 'polypeptide(L)'
;MTGLAPRRLKTGQALLEKVDTAGSRIRDGIDLLKRDTVAREAFGLMNTAMAMANRRREAVIQKKLPGDVDPPTWRPFQLAFVLLNLVGVTDRNSGEREIVDLLFFRPAAARAYLGLAAYAIVLRRLRGSGVLGAGISVIMRYTLRLLTPLVSSARSNSCGPMMTMAGRRLANGRSRLDSG
;
A
#
# COMPACT_ATOMS: atom_id res chain seq x y z
N MET A 1 -17.44 -16.83 31.48
CA MET A 1 -17.88 -15.46 31.12
C MET A 1 -19.06 -15.00 32.00
N THR A 2 -18.98 -15.17 33.32
CA THR A 2 -20.06 -14.87 34.26
C THR A 2 -19.78 -13.53 34.94
N GLY A 3 -20.50 -12.48 34.53
CA GLY A 3 -20.34 -11.11 35.07
C GLY A 3 -20.47 -9.96 34.07
N LEU A 4 -20.60 -10.26 32.77
CA LEU A 4 -20.80 -9.24 31.73
C LEU A 4 -22.29 -8.98 31.49
N ALA A 5 -22.66 -7.71 31.32
CA ALA A 5 -24.02 -7.32 30.92
C ALA A 5 -24.45 -8.07 29.64
N PRO A 6 -25.72 -8.49 29.51
CA PRO A 6 -26.18 -9.34 28.39
C PRO A 6 -25.84 -8.81 26.99
N ARG A 7 -25.90 -7.48 26.80
CA ARG A 7 -25.51 -6.81 25.55
C ARG A 7 -24.02 -7.04 25.20
N ARG A 8 -23.13 -7.02 26.19
CA ARG A 8 -21.69 -7.23 25.99
C ARG A 8 -21.38 -8.69 25.69
N LEU A 9 -22.11 -9.63 26.28
CA LEU A 9 -21.99 -11.05 25.97
C LEU A 9 -22.36 -11.33 24.51
N LYS A 10 -23.50 -10.81 24.05
CA LYS A 10 -23.94 -10.95 22.65
C LYS A 10 -22.93 -10.37 21.67
N THR A 11 -22.41 -9.16 21.93
CA THR A 11 -21.37 -8.56 21.08
C THR A 11 -20.09 -9.39 21.11
N GLY A 12 -19.67 -9.88 22.29
CA GLY A 12 -18.47 -10.71 22.43
C GLY A 12 -18.56 -12.00 21.60
N GLN A 13 -19.69 -12.70 21.67
CA GLN A 13 -19.94 -13.89 20.86
C GLN A 13 -19.87 -13.59 19.36
N ALA A 14 -20.56 -12.54 18.90
CA ALA A 14 -20.50 -12.12 17.50
C ALA A 14 -19.09 -11.73 17.03
N LEU A 15 -18.24 -11.21 17.92
CA LEU A 15 -16.84 -10.92 17.59
C LEU A 15 -16.00 -12.20 17.47
N LEU A 16 -16.22 -13.18 18.35
CA LEU A 16 -15.52 -14.47 18.27
C LEU A 16 -15.89 -15.20 16.98
N GLU A 17 -17.17 -15.24 16.61
CA GLU A 17 -17.64 -15.82 15.34
C GLU A 17 -16.95 -15.17 14.12
N LYS A 18 -16.76 -13.84 14.16
CA LYS A 18 -16.03 -13.13 13.10
C LYS A 18 -14.54 -13.47 13.07
N VAL A 19 -13.92 -13.66 14.23
CA VAL A 19 -12.52 -14.10 14.33
C VAL A 19 -12.37 -15.50 13.74
N ASP A 20 -13.27 -16.42 14.04
CA ASP A 20 -13.26 -17.78 13.49
C ASP A 20 -13.47 -17.78 11.98
N THR A 21 -14.39 -16.96 11.49
CA THR A 21 -14.64 -16.77 10.04
C THR A 21 -13.39 -16.23 9.35
N ALA A 22 -12.74 -15.19 9.89
CA ALA A 22 -11.50 -14.65 9.35
C ALA A 22 -10.37 -15.70 9.37
N GLY A 23 -10.27 -16.49 10.44
CA GLY A 23 -9.34 -17.60 10.54
C GLY A 23 -9.56 -18.68 9.48
N SER A 24 -10.83 -19.01 9.18
CA SER A 24 -11.18 -19.93 8.09
C SER A 24 -10.70 -19.39 6.75
N ARG A 25 -11.03 -18.14 6.42
CA ARG A 25 -10.65 -17.52 5.14
C ARG A 25 -9.14 -17.45 4.93
N ILE A 26 -8.37 -17.19 5.99
CA ILE A 26 -6.90 -17.24 5.91
C ILE A 26 -6.40 -18.67 5.59
N ARG A 27 -6.98 -19.70 6.23
CA ARG A 27 -6.67 -21.10 5.91
C ARG A 27 -7.03 -21.44 4.47
N ASP A 28 -8.19 -21.00 3.99
CA ASP A 28 -8.64 -21.22 2.62
C ASP A 28 -7.70 -20.57 1.60
N GLY A 29 -7.18 -19.38 1.92
CA GLY A 29 -6.13 -18.71 1.14
C GLY A 29 -4.80 -19.47 1.12
N ILE A 30 -4.38 -20.06 2.25
CA ILE A 30 -3.19 -20.92 2.29
C ILE A 30 -3.40 -22.18 1.44
N ASP A 31 -4.56 -22.82 1.56
CA ASP A 31 -4.88 -24.03 0.80
C ASP A 31 -5.06 -23.74 -0.69
N LEU A 32 -5.47 -22.53 -1.06
CA LEU A 32 -5.46 -22.05 -2.45
C LEU A 32 -4.04 -22.02 -3.02
N LEU A 33 -3.06 -21.50 -2.25
CA LEU A 33 -1.66 -21.47 -2.68
C LEU A 33 -1.03 -22.87 -2.80
N LYS A 34 -1.56 -23.87 -2.08
CA LYS A 34 -1.10 -25.26 -2.22
C LYS A 34 -1.61 -25.89 -3.50
N ARG A 35 -2.87 -25.64 -3.88
CA ARG A 35 -3.54 -26.30 -5.01
C ARG A 35 -3.33 -25.60 -6.36
N ASP A 36 -3.25 -24.27 -6.38
CA ASP A 36 -3.13 -23.48 -7.62
C ASP A 36 -1.70 -22.96 -7.79
N THR A 37 -0.99 -23.54 -8.77
CA THR A 37 0.40 -23.20 -9.07
C THR A 37 0.56 -21.77 -9.59
N VAL A 38 -0.42 -21.27 -10.35
CA VAL A 38 -0.41 -19.91 -10.90
C VAL A 38 -0.66 -18.89 -9.79
N ALA A 39 -1.58 -19.19 -8.87
CA ALA A 39 -1.78 -18.37 -7.67
C ALA A 39 -0.52 -18.32 -6.81
N ARG A 40 0.15 -19.47 -6.63
CA ARG A 40 1.42 -19.56 -5.88
C ARG A 40 2.53 -18.74 -6.54
N GLU A 41 2.66 -18.84 -7.86
CA GLU A 41 3.63 -18.05 -8.63
C GLU A 41 3.33 -16.55 -8.53
N ALA A 42 2.07 -16.15 -8.70
CA ALA A 42 1.65 -14.76 -8.56
C ALA A 42 1.96 -14.21 -7.15
N PHE A 43 1.76 -15.03 -6.11
CA PHE A 43 2.10 -14.68 -4.74
C PHE A 43 3.61 -14.53 -4.53
N GLY A 44 4.43 -15.41 -5.12
CA GLY A 44 5.89 -15.27 -5.11
C GLY A 44 6.36 -13.98 -5.79
N LEU A 45 5.85 -13.70 -6.99
CA LEU A 45 6.16 -12.49 -7.75
C LEU A 45 5.71 -11.21 -7.03
N MET A 46 4.52 -11.24 -6.41
CA MET A 46 4.05 -10.17 -5.53
C MET A 46 5.07 -9.89 -4.41
N ASN A 47 5.53 -10.92 -3.70
CA ASN A 47 6.50 -10.77 -2.61
C ASN A 47 7.82 -10.18 -3.10
N THR A 48 8.31 -10.64 -4.26
CA THR A 48 9.52 -10.10 -4.90
C THR A 48 9.35 -8.62 -5.24
N ALA A 49 8.25 -8.25 -5.88
CA ALA A 49 7.97 -6.86 -6.24
C ALA A 49 7.89 -5.95 -5.00
N MET A 50 7.20 -6.41 -3.95
CA MET A 50 7.10 -5.69 -2.69
C MET A 50 8.47 -5.56 -2.00
N ALA A 51 9.30 -6.59 -2.04
CA ALA A 51 10.65 -6.54 -1.49
C ALA A 51 11.53 -5.52 -2.23
N MET A 52 11.51 -5.52 -3.56
CA MET A 52 12.23 -4.56 -4.39
C MET A 52 11.79 -3.11 -4.12
N ALA A 53 10.48 -2.86 -4.04
CA ALA A 53 9.94 -1.52 -3.78
C ALA A 53 10.36 -1.01 -2.39
N ASN A 54 10.30 -1.88 -1.38
CA ASN A 54 10.72 -1.51 -0.02
C ASN A 54 12.23 -1.26 0.07
N ARG A 55 13.08 -2.09 -0.54
CA ARG A 55 14.54 -1.87 -0.57
C ARG A 55 14.90 -0.52 -1.19
N ARG A 56 14.28 -0.17 -2.32
CA ARG A 56 14.51 1.11 -2.99
C ARG A 56 14.14 2.29 -2.09
N ARG A 57 13.02 2.20 -1.39
CA ARG A 57 12.58 3.25 -0.45
C ARG A 57 13.53 3.38 0.74
N GLU A 58 13.89 2.26 1.36
CA GLU A 58 14.78 2.26 2.53
C GLU A 58 16.21 2.69 2.17
N ALA A 59 16.69 2.36 0.97
CA ALA A 59 17.98 2.82 0.46
C ALA A 59 18.09 4.36 0.46
N VAL A 60 17.02 5.05 0.04
CA VAL A 60 16.96 6.52 0.05
C VAL A 60 16.96 7.07 1.47
N ILE A 61 16.21 6.46 2.38
CA ILE A 61 16.11 6.89 3.79
C ILE A 61 17.46 6.69 4.51
N GLN A 62 18.09 5.54 4.29
CA GLN A 62 19.35 5.17 4.94
C GLN A 62 20.60 5.70 4.22
N LYS A 63 20.43 6.34 3.05
CA LYS A 63 21.53 6.80 2.18
C LYS A 63 22.50 5.67 1.80
N LYS A 64 21.97 4.48 1.53
CA LYS A 64 22.72 3.28 1.12
C LYS A 64 22.37 2.88 -0.31
N LEU A 65 23.17 1.99 -0.90
CA LEU A 65 22.77 1.33 -2.14
C LEU A 65 21.65 0.31 -1.85
N PRO A 66 20.72 0.07 -2.78
CA PRO A 66 19.62 -0.89 -2.58
C PRO A 66 20.06 -2.33 -2.26
N GLY A 67 21.27 -2.71 -2.64
CA GLY A 67 21.85 -4.03 -2.35
C GLY A 67 22.32 -4.19 -0.90
N ASP A 68 22.63 -3.08 -0.23
CA ASP A 68 23.17 -3.05 1.14
C ASP A 68 22.08 -2.85 2.20
N VAL A 69 20.82 -2.89 1.78
CA VAL A 69 19.65 -2.77 2.64
C VAL A 69 19.11 -4.15 2.95
N ASP A 70 18.87 -4.40 4.23
CA ASP A 70 18.33 -5.66 4.71
C ASP A 70 17.03 -6.05 4.00
N PRO A 71 16.80 -7.36 3.79
CA PRO A 71 15.56 -7.84 3.20
C PRO A 71 14.36 -7.40 4.05
N PRO A 72 13.33 -6.80 3.43
CA PRO A 72 12.15 -6.35 4.16
C PRO A 72 11.30 -7.54 4.60
N THR A 73 10.92 -7.56 5.87
CA THR A 73 10.06 -8.62 6.44
C THR A 73 8.60 -8.17 6.50
N TRP A 74 7.69 -9.09 6.18
CA TRP A 74 6.25 -8.88 6.38
C TRP A 74 5.88 -8.92 7.86
N ARG A 75 5.01 -8.01 8.30
CA ARG A 75 4.36 -8.14 9.60
C ARG A 75 3.24 -9.17 9.50
N PRO A 76 3.02 -10.04 10.51
CA PRO A 76 2.03 -11.12 10.42
C PRO A 76 0.63 -10.67 9.98
N PHE A 77 0.13 -9.54 10.50
CA PHE A 77 -1.18 -9.02 10.11
C PHE A 77 -1.26 -8.54 8.66
N GLN A 78 -0.16 -8.07 8.07
CA GLN A 78 -0.14 -7.65 6.66
C GLN A 78 -0.28 -8.87 5.76
N LEU A 79 0.44 -9.93 6.10
CA LEU A 79 0.37 -11.21 5.39
C LEU A 79 -1.00 -11.85 5.57
N ALA A 80 -1.52 -11.87 6.80
CA ALA A 80 -2.86 -12.36 7.11
C ALA A 80 -3.93 -11.62 6.28
N PHE A 81 -3.83 -10.29 6.14
CA PHE A 81 -4.76 -9.51 5.32
C PHE A 81 -4.70 -9.91 3.82
N VAL A 82 -3.51 -10.14 3.28
CA VAL A 82 -3.36 -10.61 1.89
C VAL A 82 -3.96 -12.01 1.73
N LEU A 83 -3.66 -12.93 2.65
CA LEU A 83 -4.18 -14.30 2.63
C LEU A 83 -5.71 -14.34 2.78
N LEU A 84 -6.26 -13.51 3.65
CA LEU A 84 -7.70 -13.36 3.88
C LEU A 84 -8.47 -13.02 2.60
N ASN A 85 -7.87 -12.24 1.70
CA ASN A 85 -8.52 -11.76 0.47
C ASN A 85 -8.16 -12.61 -0.76
N LEU A 86 -7.31 -13.62 -0.60
CA LEU A 86 -6.71 -14.31 -1.74
C LEU A 86 -7.74 -15.08 -2.56
N VAL A 87 -8.70 -15.74 -1.89
CA VAL A 87 -9.75 -16.51 -2.55
C VAL A 87 -10.65 -15.61 -3.38
N GLY A 88 -11.19 -14.53 -2.81
CA GLY A 88 -12.03 -13.56 -3.54
C GLY A 88 -11.32 -12.86 -4.71
N VAL A 89 -10.01 -12.63 -4.63
CA VAL A 89 -9.26 -12.04 -5.76
C VAL A 89 -8.98 -13.08 -6.86
N THR A 90 -8.82 -14.35 -6.48
CA THR A 90 -8.39 -15.41 -7.39
C THR A 90 -9.55 -16.07 -8.12
N ASP A 91 -10.64 -16.35 -7.43
CA ASP A 91 -11.81 -17.00 -8.01
C ASP A 91 -12.88 -15.95 -8.37
N ARG A 92 -13.32 -15.98 -9.63
CA ARG A 92 -14.34 -15.06 -10.16
C ARG A 92 -15.73 -15.39 -9.62
N ASN A 93 -15.98 -16.65 -9.27
CA ASN A 93 -17.28 -17.15 -8.83
C ASN A 93 -17.39 -17.22 -7.30
N SER A 94 -16.34 -16.80 -6.57
CA SER A 94 -16.37 -16.81 -5.11
C SER A 94 -17.33 -15.76 -4.55
N GLY A 95 -18.18 -16.17 -3.60
CA GLY A 95 -19.03 -15.25 -2.83
C GLY A 95 -18.25 -14.24 -2.00
N GLU A 96 -16.94 -14.46 -1.77
CA GLU A 96 -16.10 -13.50 -1.05
C GLU A 96 -15.89 -12.19 -1.82
N ARG A 97 -16.22 -12.13 -3.12
CA ARG A 97 -16.09 -10.90 -3.91
C ARG A 97 -17.04 -9.79 -3.47
N GLU A 98 -18.09 -10.13 -2.72
CA GLU A 98 -19.04 -9.17 -2.15
C GLU A 98 -18.56 -8.63 -0.80
N ILE A 99 -17.51 -9.22 -0.22
CA ILE A 99 -16.97 -8.85 1.09
C ILE A 99 -15.93 -7.74 0.92
N VAL A 100 -16.07 -6.68 1.72
CA VAL A 100 -15.11 -5.57 1.78
C VAL A 100 -14.34 -5.62 3.09
N ASP A 101 -13.09 -6.05 3.04
CA ASP A 101 -12.20 -6.10 4.20
C ASP A 101 -11.44 -4.76 4.41
N LEU A 102 -11.66 -4.16 5.59
CA LEU A 102 -11.08 -2.87 5.96
C LEU A 102 -9.98 -3.05 7.03
N LEU A 103 -8.80 -2.48 6.77
CA LEU A 103 -7.65 -2.50 7.67
C LEU A 103 -7.36 -1.08 8.18
N PHE A 104 -7.71 -0.81 9.44
CA PHE A 104 -7.73 0.55 10.03
C PHE A 104 -6.37 1.15 10.45
N PHE A 105 -5.23 0.52 10.14
CA PHE A 105 -3.91 0.93 10.67
C PHE A 105 -3.11 1.88 9.75
N ARG A 106 -2.87 3.10 10.24
CA ARG A 106 -2.55 4.30 9.44
C ARG A 106 -1.25 4.33 8.61
N PRO A 107 -0.21 3.48 8.79
CA PRO A 107 0.85 3.36 7.76
C PRO A 107 1.10 1.93 7.24
N ALA A 108 1.05 0.92 8.11
CA ALA A 108 1.43 -0.44 7.75
C ALA A 108 0.32 -1.16 6.95
N ALA A 109 -0.93 -0.73 7.06
CA ALA A 109 -2.04 -1.27 6.28
C ALA A 109 -1.89 -0.98 4.79
N ALA A 110 -1.37 0.20 4.44
CA ALA A 110 -1.18 0.61 3.05
C ALA A 110 -0.27 -0.38 2.28
N ARG A 111 0.73 -0.96 2.95
CA ARG A 111 1.63 -1.97 2.33
C ARG A 111 0.89 -3.29 2.04
N ALA A 112 -0.09 -3.68 2.86
CA ALA A 112 -0.88 -4.88 2.61
C ALA A 112 -1.81 -4.71 1.39
N TYR A 113 -2.44 -3.54 1.26
CA TYR A 113 -3.24 -3.19 0.07
C TYR A 113 -2.40 -3.18 -1.21
N LEU A 114 -1.19 -2.61 -1.16
CA LEU A 114 -0.27 -2.63 -2.30
C LEU A 114 0.18 -4.06 -2.66
N GLY A 115 0.41 -4.92 -1.65
CA GLY A 115 0.66 -6.34 -1.87
C GLY A 115 -0.49 -7.02 -2.61
N LEU A 116 -1.73 -6.88 -2.10
CA LEU A 116 -2.91 -7.46 -2.73
C LEU A 116 -3.14 -6.94 -4.16
N ALA A 117 -2.87 -5.65 -4.38
CA ALA A 117 -2.92 -5.03 -5.71
C ALA A 117 -1.88 -5.65 -6.67
N ALA A 118 -0.64 -5.81 -6.21
CA ALA A 118 0.42 -6.44 -7.00
C ALA A 118 0.07 -7.90 -7.32
N TYR A 119 -0.48 -8.66 -6.36
CA TYR A 119 -0.98 -10.01 -6.59
C TYR A 119 -2.05 -10.05 -7.68
N ALA A 120 -3.08 -9.20 -7.59
CA ALA A 120 -4.17 -9.15 -8.58
C ALA A 120 -3.66 -8.82 -10.00
N ILE A 121 -2.71 -7.88 -10.10
CA ILE A 121 -2.09 -7.50 -11.37
C ILE A 121 -1.31 -8.69 -11.96
N VAL A 122 -0.43 -9.31 -11.17
CA VAL A 122 0.38 -10.44 -11.63
C VAL A 122 -0.49 -11.63 -12.02
N LEU A 123 -1.45 -12.00 -11.17
CA LEU A 123 -2.36 -13.10 -11.44
C LEU A 123 -3.12 -12.92 -12.76
N ARG A 124 -3.59 -11.69 -13.02
CA ARG A 124 -4.26 -11.36 -14.27
C ARG A 124 -3.33 -11.47 -15.48
N ARG A 125 -2.05 -11.10 -15.33
CA ARG A 125 -1.04 -11.23 -16.38
C ARG A 125 -0.68 -12.69 -16.67
N LEU A 126 -0.58 -13.53 -15.63
CA LEU A 126 -0.29 -14.96 -15.81
C LEU A 126 -1.46 -15.73 -16.43
N ARG A 127 -2.71 -15.36 -16.10
CA ARG A 127 -3.91 -16.05 -16.60
C ARG A 127 -4.44 -15.51 -17.93
N GLY A 128 -4.15 -14.26 -18.29
CA GLY A 128 -4.66 -13.63 -19.50
C GLY A 128 -3.67 -13.68 -20.65
N SER A 129 -4.08 -14.23 -21.80
CA SER A 129 -3.33 -14.09 -23.05
C SER A 129 -3.64 -12.74 -23.71
N GLY A 130 -2.59 -11.99 -24.09
CA GLY A 130 -2.71 -10.76 -24.88
C GLY A 130 -3.52 -9.63 -24.22
N VAL A 131 -4.50 -9.09 -24.95
CA VAL A 131 -5.28 -7.89 -24.57
C VAL A 131 -6.17 -8.13 -23.35
N LEU A 132 -6.60 -9.37 -23.11
CA LEU A 132 -7.44 -9.74 -21.96
C LEU A 132 -6.74 -9.53 -20.60
N GLY A 133 -5.40 -9.50 -20.60
CA GLY A 133 -4.60 -9.17 -19.43
C GLY A 133 -4.32 -7.66 -19.26
N ALA A 134 -4.63 -6.83 -20.25
CA ALA A 134 -4.18 -5.44 -20.36
C ALA A 134 -5.15 -4.38 -19.78
N GLY A 135 -6.28 -4.80 -19.22
CA GLY A 135 -7.26 -3.89 -18.60
C GLY A 135 -6.89 -3.41 -17.19
N ILE A 136 -7.76 -2.58 -16.62
CA ILE A 136 -7.61 -2.05 -15.25
C ILE A 136 -7.85 -3.16 -14.22
N SER A 137 -6.87 -3.39 -13.34
CA SER A 137 -6.97 -4.39 -12.26
C SER A 137 -7.26 -3.80 -10.89
N VAL A 138 -6.82 -2.57 -10.61
CA VAL A 138 -6.90 -1.95 -9.29
C VAL A 138 -7.15 -0.46 -9.44
N ILE A 139 -8.09 0.07 -8.66
CA ILE A 139 -8.34 1.51 -8.54
C ILE A 139 -8.00 1.90 -7.10
N MET A 140 -7.06 2.83 -6.94
CA MET A 140 -6.72 3.40 -5.64
C MET A 140 -7.26 4.82 -5.57
N ARG A 141 -8.12 5.09 -4.57
CA ARG A 141 -8.61 6.44 -4.31
C ARG A 141 -7.94 6.99 -3.06
N TYR A 142 -7.14 8.03 -3.26
CA TYR A 142 -6.66 8.85 -2.17
C TYR A 142 -7.64 10.01 -1.98
N THR A 143 -8.34 10.05 -0.86
CA THR A 143 -9.00 11.29 -0.46
C THR A 143 -7.90 12.29 -0.12
N LEU A 144 -7.71 13.30 -0.96
CA LEU A 144 -6.94 14.48 -0.59
C LEU A 144 -7.50 14.98 0.74
N ARG A 145 -6.75 14.76 1.82
CA ARG A 145 -6.92 15.60 3.00
C ARG A 145 -6.42 16.94 2.53
N LEU A 146 -7.33 17.90 2.30
CA LEU A 146 -6.95 19.29 2.21
C LEU A 146 -6.06 19.55 3.42
N LEU A 147 -4.79 19.80 3.12
CA LEU A 147 -3.78 20.13 4.09
C LEU A 147 -4.10 21.56 4.52
N THR A 148 -5.15 21.74 5.34
CA THR A 148 -5.27 22.96 6.11
C THR A 148 -4.11 22.89 7.09
N PRO A 149 -3.09 23.77 7.01
CA PRO A 149 -2.21 23.95 8.16
C PRO A 149 -3.16 24.33 9.28
N LEU A 150 -3.33 23.44 10.26
CA LEU A 150 -4.11 23.77 11.44
C LEU A 150 -3.34 24.91 12.13
N VAL A 151 -3.87 26.11 11.92
CA VAL A 151 -3.42 27.37 12.47
C VAL A 151 -3.26 27.24 13.99
N SER A 152 -2.20 27.90 14.46
CA SER A 152 -1.87 28.31 15.84
C SER A 152 -1.46 27.26 16.88
N SER A 153 -0.15 27.16 17.10
CA SER A 153 0.39 27.74 18.34
C SER A 153 1.65 28.55 18.00
N ALA A 154 1.52 29.87 18.01
CA ALA A 154 2.64 30.79 18.00
C ALA A 154 3.23 30.89 19.42
N ARG A 155 4.53 30.69 19.56
CA ARG A 155 5.38 31.51 20.46
C ARG A 155 6.86 31.41 20.06
N SER A 156 7.32 32.52 19.51
CA SER A 156 8.66 33.11 19.53
C SER A 156 9.74 32.42 20.39
N ASN A 157 10.90 32.14 19.79
CA ASN A 157 12.13 32.93 20.01
C ASN A 157 13.26 32.52 19.06
N SER A 158 13.78 33.55 18.37
CA SER A 158 15.19 33.77 17.99
C SER A 158 16.02 32.62 17.40
N CYS A 159 16.21 32.65 16.07
CA CYS A 159 17.55 32.71 15.45
C CYS A 159 17.42 32.99 13.94
N GLY A 160 17.83 34.17 13.49
CA GLY A 160 18.29 34.37 12.10
C GLY A 160 19.82 34.48 12.08
N PRO A 161 20.47 34.84 10.95
CA PRO A 161 19.96 34.96 9.58
C PRO A 161 20.91 34.32 8.51
N MET A 162 20.58 34.56 7.23
CA MET A 162 21.52 34.75 6.12
C MET A 162 22.05 33.53 5.33
N MET A 163 21.50 33.31 4.14
CA MET A 163 22.33 33.04 2.95
C MET A 163 21.64 33.52 1.67
N THR A 164 22.18 34.61 1.13
CA THR A 164 21.95 35.21 -0.18
C THR A 164 22.31 34.23 -1.30
N MET A 165 21.47 34.08 -2.33
CA MET A 165 21.91 33.58 -3.64
C MET A 165 21.31 34.45 -4.74
N ALA A 166 22.22 35.07 -5.48
CA ALA A 166 22.05 36.05 -6.52
C ALA A 166 21.20 35.58 -7.71
N GLY A 167 20.25 36.41 -8.12
CA GLY A 167 19.69 36.39 -9.47
C GLY A 167 20.56 37.22 -10.41
N ARG A 168 21.17 36.59 -11.41
CA ARG A 168 21.70 37.27 -12.60
C ARG A 168 20.85 36.86 -13.80
N ARG A 169 19.89 37.70 -14.18
CA ARG A 169 19.31 37.74 -15.53
C ARG A 169 20.20 38.66 -16.37
N LEU A 170 20.84 38.10 -17.38
CA LEU A 170 21.50 38.87 -18.43
C LEU A 170 20.42 39.44 -19.36
N ALA A 171 20.36 40.76 -19.44
CA ALA A 171 19.57 41.51 -20.41
C ALA A 171 20.25 41.42 -21.78
N ASN A 172 19.49 41.05 -22.80
CA ASN A 172 19.95 40.97 -24.19
C ASN A 172 19.55 42.27 -24.89
N GLY A 173 20.53 43.16 -25.13
CA GLY A 173 20.36 44.43 -25.84
C GLY A 173 20.52 44.25 -27.35
N ARG A 174 19.53 44.70 -28.12
CA ARG A 174 19.62 44.94 -29.58
C ARG A 174 18.78 46.16 -29.96
N SER A 175 19.45 47.25 -30.35
CA SER A 175 18.99 48.26 -31.33
C SER A 175 20.18 49.19 -31.62
N ARG A 176 20.80 49.05 -32.81
CA ARG A 176 20.78 50.01 -33.95
C ARG A 176 21.57 51.31 -33.69
N LEU A 177 22.74 51.45 -34.31
CA LEU A 177 23.02 52.17 -35.57
C LEU A 177 22.99 53.69 -35.36
N ASP A 178 24.17 54.32 -35.38
CA ASP A 178 24.39 55.59 -36.07
C ASP A 178 25.88 55.77 -36.38
N SER A 179 26.14 56.04 -37.66
CA SER A 179 27.41 56.46 -38.25
C SER A 179 27.02 57.26 -39.48
N GLY A 180 27.26 58.58 -39.45
CA GLY A 180 26.91 59.52 -40.52
C GLY A 180 26.36 60.82 -39.98
#